data_AF-A0A3R7QWS0-F1
#
_entry.id   AF-A0A3R7QWS0-F1
#
_cell.length_a   1.000
_cell.length_b   1.000
_cell.length_c   1.000
_cell.angle_alpha   90.00
_cell.angle_beta   90.00
_cell.angle_gamma   90.00
#
_symmetry.space_group_name_H-M   'P 1'
#
loop_
_entity.id
_entity.type
_entity.pdbx_description
1 polymer ?
#
loop_
_entity_poly.entity_id
_entity_poly.type
_entity_poly.pdbx_seq_one_letter_code
_entity_poly.pdbx_strand_id
1 'polypeptide(L)' 'MGGTCPGRMGNREMYTKVDRVCEDCANIFRLPVLEGLCRDRCFYNEWFLLCLKAANREDEIENFRVWISILNA' A
#
# COMPACT_ATOMS: atom_id res chain seq x y z
N MET A 1 17.13 4.44 5.26
CA MET A 1 16.24 5.22 6.14
C MET A 1 15.01 5.59 5.30
N GLY A 2 13.97 4.76 5.30
CA GLY A 2 12.83 4.95 4.41
C GLY A 2 11.56 4.35 5.00
N GLY A 3 10.43 5.02 4.76
CA GLY A 3 9.09 4.43 4.89
C GLY A 3 8.57 4.19 6.31
N THR A 4 8.73 5.13 7.25
CA THR A 4 8.00 5.04 8.53
C THR A 4 6.68 5.79 8.41
N CYS A 5 5.60 5.07 8.11
CA CYS A 5 4.23 5.56 8.28
C CYS A 5 4.03 5.97 9.76
N PRO A 6 3.70 7.24 10.07
CA PRO A 6 3.49 7.70 11.45
C PRO A 6 2.48 6.84 12.24
N GLY A 7 1.36 6.50 11.60
CA GLY A 7 0.29 5.70 12.18
C GLY A 7 0.56 4.19 12.22
N ARG A 8 1.74 3.70 11.80
CA ARG A 8 2.03 2.25 11.70
C ARG A 8 1.96 1.52 13.04
N MET A 9 2.45 2.14 14.12
CA MET A 9 2.48 1.48 15.42
C MET A 9 1.08 1.32 16.01
N GLY A 10 0.21 2.33 15.86
CA GLY A 10 -1.18 2.28 16.32
C GLY A 10 -2.09 1.43 15.41
N ASN A 11 -1.77 1.35 14.11
CA ASN A 11 -2.61 0.70 13.10
C ASN A 11 -1.87 -0.42 12.38
N ARG A 12 -1.17 -1.28 13.14
CA ARG A 12 -0.33 -2.35 12.56
C ARG A 12 -1.12 -3.32 11.68
N GLU A 13 -2.37 -3.61 12.03
CA GLU A 13 -3.25 -4.46 11.23
C GLU A 13 -3.59 -3.80 9.88
N MET A 14 -3.91 -2.51 9.88
CA MET A 14 -4.17 -1.77 8.64
C MET A 14 -2.92 -1.77 7.77
N TYR A 15 -1.76 -1.44 8.35
CA TYR A 15 -0.48 -1.47 7.64
C TYR A 15 -0.27 -2.82 6.93
N THR A 16 -0.41 -3.95 7.63
CA THR A 16 -0.24 -5.28 7.03
C THR A 16 -1.23 -5.55 5.88
N LYS A 17 -2.46 -5.04 5.95
CA LYS A 17 -3.44 -5.19 4.86
C LYS A 17 -3.00 -4.41 3.62
N VAL A 18 -2.58 -3.17 3.79
CA VAL A 18 -2.08 -2.33 2.69
C VAL A 18 -0.79 -2.91 2.10
N ASP A 19 0.07 -3.44 2.96
CA ASP A 19 1.34 -4.04 2.59
C ASP A 19 1.20 -5.28 1.69
N ARG A 20 0.23 -6.14 2.00
CA ARG A 20 -0.08 -7.32 1.18
C ARG A 20 -0.49 -6.97 -0.25
N VAL A 21 -1.18 -5.86 -0.46
CA VAL A 21 -1.53 -5.40 -1.82
C VAL A 21 -0.27 -5.12 -2.64
N CYS A 22 0.76 -4.55 -2.01
CA CYS A 22 2.04 -4.30 -2.66
C CYS A 22 2.77 -5.61 -3.00
N GLU A 23 2.76 -6.58 -2.09
CA GLU A 23 3.35 -7.91 -2.33
C GLU A 23 2.63 -8.66 -3.47
N ASP A 24 1.30 -8.69 -3.44
CA ASP A 24 0.46 -9.33 -4.47
C ASP A 24 0.73 -8.69 -5.84
N CYS A 25 0.78 -7.36 -5.89
CA CYS A 25 1.10 -6.61 -7.10
C CYS A 25 2.51 -6.91 -7.64
N ALA A 26 3.52 -6.91 -6.76
CA ALA A 26 4.89 -7.24 -7.16
C ALA A 26 4.98 -8.66 -7.73
N ASN A 27 4.20 -9.61 -7.19
CA ASN A 27 4.09 -10.97 -7.70
C ASN A 27 3.37 -11.04 -9.05
N ILE A 28 2.28 -10.28 -9.24
CA ILE A 28 1.52 -10.22 -10.50
C ILE A 28 2.40 -9.69 -11.64
N PHE A 29 3.10 -8.58 -11.42
CA PHE A 29 4.00 -7.99 -12.42
C PHE A 29 5.36 -8.69 -12.49
N ARG A 30 5.68 -9.59 -11.55
CA ARG A 30 7.00 -10.22 -11.37
C ARG A 30 8.14 -9.19 -11.26
N LEU A 31 7.86 -8.08 -10.56
CA LEU A 31 8.78 -6.96 -10.39
C LEU A 31 8.98 -6.67 -8.89
N PRO A 32 10.05 -7.18 -8.26
CA PRO A 32 10.26 -7.02 -6.81
C PRO A 32 10.49 -5.56 -6.40
N VAL A 33 10.96 -4.71 -7.32
CA VAL A 33 11.12 -3.28 -7.07
C VAL A 33 9.78 -2.57 -6.79
N LEU A 34 8.66 -3.11 -7.30
CA LEU A 34 7.33 -2.53 -7.07
C LEU A 34 6.94 -2.57 -5.60
N GLU A 35 7.39 -3.55 -4.82
CA GLU A 35 7.08 -3.63 -3.39
C GLU A 35 7.62 -2.39 -2.66
N GLY A 36 8.85 -1.98 -2.99
CA GLY A 36 9.47 -0.76 -2.44
C GLY A 36 8.79 0.52 -2.94
N LEU A 37 8.46 0.60 -4.23
CA LEU A 37 7.78 1.76 -4.82
C LEU A 37 6.35 1.93 -4.28
N CYS A 38 5.65 0.81 -4.06
CA CYS A 38 4.29 0.78 -3.54
C CYS A 38 4.25 1.21 -2.07
N ARG A 39 5.23 0.80 -1.25
CA ARG A 39 5.39 1.25 0.14
C ARG A 39 5.86 2.70 0.28
N ASP A 40 6.37 3.31 -0.80
CA ASP A 40 6.94 4.64 -0.74
C ASP A 40 5.90 5.68 -0.30
N ARG A 41 6.35 6.71 0.42
CA ARG A 41 5.48 7.75 1.01
C ARG A 41 4.28 7.17 1.77
N CYS A 42 4.49 6.05 2.46
CA CYS A 42 3.43 5.36 3.21
C CYS A 42 2.21 5.04 2.34
N PHE A 43 2.44 4.41 1.19
CA PHE A 43 1.41 4.01 0.22
C PHE A 43 0.66 5.18 -0.44
N TYR A 44 1.02 6.43 -0.13
CA TYR A 44 0.46 7.63 -0.76
C TYR A 44 1.19 7.94 -2.08
N ASN A 45 0.99 7.09 -3.08
CA ASN A 45 1.60 7.19 -4.40
C ASN A 45 0.69 6.53 -5.47
N GLU A 46 1.02 6.76 -6.74
CA GLU A 46 0.27 6.17 -7.86
C GLU A 46 0.54 4.67 -8.06
N TRP A 47 1.67 4.15 -7.58
CA TRP A 47 2.01 2.73 -7.65
C TRP A 47 1.04 1.89 -6.82
N PHE A 48 0.62 2.38 -5.66
CA PHE A 48 -0.38 1.70 -4.84
C PHE A 48 -1.73 1.59 -5.56
N LEU A 49 -2.16 2.65 -6.26
CA LEU A 49 -3.35 2.63 -7.11
C LEU A 49 -3.21 1.62 -8.27
N LEU A 50 -2.06 1.61 -8.95
CA LEU A 50 -1.77 0.61 -9.99
C LEU A 50 -1.86 -0.81 -9.42
N CYS A 51 -1.33 -1.03 -8.22
CA CYS A 51 -1.34 -2.31 -7.55
C CYS A 51 -2.74 -2.77 -7.16
N LEU A 52 -3.61 -1.88 -6.70
CA LEU A 52 -5.03 -2.20 -6.46
C LEU A 52 -5.75 -2.63 -7.73
N LYS A 53 -5.48 -1.94 -8.86
CA LYS A 53 -6.03 -2.33 -10.17
C LYS A 53 -5.54 -3.69 -10.62
N ALA A 54 -4.23 -3.93 -10.53
CA ALA A 54 -3.63 -5.20 -10.90
C ALA A 54 -4.16 -6.37 -10.04
N ALA A 55 -4.40 -6.11 -8.75
CA ALA A 55 -4.98 -7.08 -7.82
C ALA A 55 -6.50 -7.24 -7.95
N ASN A 56 -7.15 -6.53 -8.90
CA ASN A 56 -8.60 -6.52 -9.09
C ASN A 56 -9.39 -6.13 -7.82
N ARG A 57 -8.89 -5.12 -7.09
CA ARG A 57 -9.46 -4.55 -5.86
C ARG A 57 -9.83 -3.08 -6.02
N GLU A 58 -10.26 -2.70 -7.22
CA GLU A 58 -10.59 -1.30 -7.55
C GLU A 58 -11.80 -0.78 -6.75
N ASP A 59 -12.71 -1.68 -6.40
CA ASP A 59 -13.88 -1.44 -5.56
C ASP A 59 -13.51 -1.04 -4.12
N GLU A 60 -12.32 -1.44 -3.64
CA GLU A 60 -11.84 -1.14 -2.30
C GLU A 60 -11.00 0.15 -2.23
N ILE A 61 -10.78 0.85 -3.35
CA ILE A 61 -9.89 2.04 -3.43
C ILE A 61 -10.25 3.08 -2.36
N GLU A 62 -11.53 3.37 -2.17
CA GLU A 62 -11.97 4.38 -1.18
C GLU A 62 -11.67 3.93 0.26
N ASN A 63 -11.83 2.64 0.58
CA ASN A 63 -11.49 2.10 1.89
C ASN A 63 -9.98 2.20 2.15
N PHE A 64 -9.16 1.80 1.17
CA PHE A 64 -7.72 1.88 1.26
C PHE A 64 -7.22 3.33 1.37
N ARG A 65 -7.86 4.29 0.67
CA ARG A 65 -7.55 5.72 0.80
C ARG A 65 -7.74 6.22 2.23
N VAL A 66 -8.83 5.83 2.88
CA VAL A 66 -9.07 6.17 4.29
C VAL A 66 -7.99 5.57 5.18
N TRP A 67 -7.64 4.30 5.00
CA TRP A 67 -6.59 3.65 5.79
C TRP A 67 -5.22 4.30 5.60
N ILE A 68 -4.86 4.66 4.36
CA ILE A 68 -3.62 5.37 4.05
C ILE A 68 -3.62 6.75 4.72
N SER A 69 -4.75 7.46 4.72
CA SER A 69 -4.87 8.73 5.43
C SER A 69 -4.67 8.58 6.94
N ILE A 70 -5.21 7.51 7.54
CA ILE A 70 -5.02 7.21 8.98
C ILE A 70 -3.57 6.83 9.28
N LEU A 71 -2.92 6.08 8.39
CA LEU A 71 -1.52 5.68 8.53
C LEU A 71 -0.53 6.84 8.37
N ASN A 72 -0.94 7.91 7.67
CA ASN A 72 -0.18 9.14 7.46
C ASN A 72 -0.49 10.26 8.45
N ALA A 73 -1.50 10.10 9.30
CA ALA A 73 -1.85 11.05 10.36
C ALA A 73 -0.82 11.00 11.51
#